data_AF-A0A7Y2FQA8-F1
#
_entry.id   AF-A0A7Y2FQA8-F1
#
_cell.length_a   1.000
_cell.length_b   1.000
_cell.length_c   1.000
_cell.angle_alpha   90.00
_cell.angle_beta   90.00
_cell.angle_gamma   90.00
#
_symmetry.space_group_name_H-M   'P 1'
#
loop_
_entity.id
_entity.type
_entity.pdbx_description
1 polymer ?
#
loop_
_entity_poly.entity_id
_entity_poly.type
_entity_poly.pdbx_seq_one_letter_code
_entity_poly.pdbx_strand_id
1 'polypeptide(L)'
;MRWRGRKQSAHVEDRRGARAGPKLAGGGIGILVLVGGGLFLGVDPSTLMQVVQTQQRSAPAPTTGRTELEDEQSQFVAVVLADTEDTWNEVFRKAGRDYREPNLVLFSGSVRSACGFAQAAMGPFYCPADQKVYIDLSFYTDLQN
;
A
#
# COMPACT_ATOMS: atom_id res chain seq x y z
N MET A 1 -21.70 5.94 -15.62
CA MET A 1 -20.73 6.91 -16.18
C MET A 1 -19.80 6.18 -17.14
N ARG A 2 -19.49 6.73 -18.33
CA ARG A 2 -18.46 6.16 -19.21
C ARG A 2 -17.09 6.72 -18.79
N TRP A 3 -16.17 5.86 -18.35
CA TRP A 3 -14.87 6.31 -17.79
C TRP A 3 -13.65 5.83 -18.59
N ARG A 4 -13.77 4.70 -19.32
CA ARG A 4 -12.66 4.13 -20.10
C ARG A 4 -12.16 5.12 -21.15
N GLY A 5 -10.84 5.31 -21.22
CA GLY A 5 -10.18 6.25 -22.14
C GLY A 5 -10.15 7.71 -21.68
N ARG A 6 -10.63 8.03 -20.47
CA ARG A 6 -10.55 9.40 -19.90
C ARG A 6 -9.19 9.67 -19.25
N LYS A 7 -8.91 10.96 -19.02
CA LYS A 7 -7.74 11.43 -18.27
C LYS A 7 -7.69 10.74 -16.90
N GLN A 8 -6.51 10.26 -16.53
CA GLN A 8 -6.21 9.71 -15.22
C GLN A 8 -5.35 10.72 -14.45
N SER A 9 -5.51 10.76 -13.12
CA SER A 9 -4.70 11.64 -12.28
C SER A 9 -3.27 11.12 -12.18
N ALA A 10 -2.31 12.04 -12.12
CA ALA A 10 -0.91 11.74 -11.85
C ALA A 10 -0.61 11.56 -10.34
N HIS A 11 -1.57 11.90 -9.47
CA HIS A 11 -1.41 11.88 -8.01
C HIS A 11 -1.82 10.53 -7.39
N VAL A 12 -1.63 9.43 -8.12
CA VAL A 12 -1.93 8.07 -7.64
C VAL A 12 -0.65 7.29 -7.38
N GLU A 13 -0.43 6.95 -6.12
CA GLU A 13 0.63 6.09 -5.63
C GLU A 13 0.11 4.68 -5.43
N ASP A 14 0.46 3.77 -6.34
CA ASP A 14 0.11 2.36 -6.20
C ASP A 14 1.12 1.64 -5.29
N ARG A 15 0.70 1.33 -4.07
CA ARG A 15 1.45 0.56 -3.08
C ARG A 15 0.86 -0.83 -2.85
N ARG A 16 -0.04 -1.29 -3.70
CA ARG A 16 -0.60 -2.64 -3.65
C ARG A 16 0.52 -3.67 -3.85
N GLY A 17 0.53 -4.71 -3.03
CA GLY A 17 1.59 -5.72 -3.03
C GLY A 17 2.94 -5.27 -2.44
N ALA A 18 3.07 -4.02 -2.00
CA ALA A 18 4.24 -3.58 -1.25
C ALA A 18 4.22 -4.21 0.15
N ARG A 19 5.10 -5.19 0.39
CA ARG A 19 5.24 -5.79 1.72
C ARG A 19 5.72 -4.72 2.70
N ALA A 20 4.85 -4.32 3.62
CA ALA A 20 5.21 -3.54 4.81
C ALA A 20 5.96 -4.43 5.82
N GLY A 21 7.10 -4.97 5.40
CA GLY A 21 7.99 -5.73 6.25
C GLY A 21 9.40 -5.14 6.14
N PRO A 22 10.24 -5.31 7.18
CA PRO A 22 11.65 -5.00 7.03
C PRO A 22 12.14 -5.72 5.77
N LYS A 23 12.71 -4.96 4.83
CA LYS A 23 13.52 -5.54 3.77
C LYS A 23 14.67 -6.23 4.49
N LEU A 24 14.52 -7.50 4.83
CA LEU A 24 15.62 -8.40 5.15
C LEU A 24 16.44 -8.47 3.86
N ALA A 25 17.33 -7.48 3.72
CA ALA A 25 18.27 -7.37 2.65
C ALA A 25 19.15 -8.62 2.69
N GLY A 26 19.11 -9.40 1.61
CA GLY A 26 20.05 -10.49 1.40
C GLY A 26 19.63 -11.78 2.08
N GLY A 27 19.15 -12.72 1.26
CA GLY A 27 19.38 -14.13 1.55
C GLY A 27 20.85 -14.34 1.91
N GLY A 28 21.08 -15.10 2.98
CA GLY A 28 22.42 -15.41 3.52
C GLY A 28 22.97 -14.36 4.49
N ILE A 29 23.07 -13.09 4.10
CA ILE A 29 23.78 -12.07 4.90
C ILE A 29 23.02 -11.69 6.18
N GLY A 30 21.69 -11.53 6.11
CA GLY A 30 20.89 -11.23 7.29
C GLY A 30 20.93 -12.34 8.35
N ILE A 31 21.04 -13.59 7.91
CA ILE A 31 21.21 -14.76 8.80
C ILE A 31 22.60 -14.71 9.46
N LEU A 32 23.65 -14.38 8.72
CA LEU A 32 25.01 -14.31 9.28
C LEU A 32 25.14 -13.23 10.38
N VAL A 33 24.48 -12.08 10.22
CA VAL A 33 24.46 -11.03 11.24
C VAL A 33 23.69 -11.48 12.49
N LEU A 34 22.54 -12.15 12.31
CA LEU A 34 21.76 -12.68 13.44
C LEU A 34 22.50 -13.79 14.19
N VAL A 35 23.16 -14.71 13.47
CA VAL A 35 23.98 -15.77 14.07
C VAL A 35 25.21 -15.17 14.77
N GLY A 36 25.91 -14.24 14.13
CA GLY A 36 27.09 -13.58 14.70
C GLY A 36 26.75 -12.75 15.96
N GLY A 37 25.64 -12.01 15.94
CA GLY A 37 25.16 -11.26 17.10
C GLY A 37 24.60 -12.15 18.21
N GLY A 38 23.89 -13.22 17.85
CA GLY A 38 23.38 -14.22 18.79
C GLY A 38 24.50 -14.94 19.54
N LEU A 39 25.57 -15.33 18.84
CA LEU A 39 26.76 -15.92 19.46
C LEU A 39 27.43 -14.98 20.46
N PHE A 40 27.47 -13.68 20.18
CA PHE A 40 27.99 -12.67 21.12
C PHE A 40 27.13 -12.52 22.38
N LEU A 41 25.83 -12.80 22.28
CA LEU A 41 24.85 -12.72 23.37
C LEU A 41 24.60 -14.07 24.06
N GLY A 42 25.36 -15.12 23.70
CA GLY A 42 25.23 -16.46 24.27
C GLY A 42 24.01 -17.27 23.79
N VAL A 43 23.41 -16.87 22.67
CA VAL A 43 22.28 -17.59 22.05
C VAL A 43 22.81 -18.77 21.23
N ASP A 44 22.26 -19.96 21.50
CA ASP A 44 22.66 -21.20 20.86
C ASP A 44 22.19 -21.25 19.39
N PRO A 45 23.08 -21.46 18.39
CA PRO A 45 22.74 -21.47 16.97
C PRO A 45 21.66 -22.50 16.57
N SER A 46 21.49 -23.55 17.38
CA SER A 46 20.44 -24.55 17.20
C SER A 46 19.03 -23.94 17.29
N THR A 47 18.84 -22.93 18.15
CA THR A 47 17.57 -22.20 18.26
C THR A 47 17.27 -21.35 17.04
N LEU A 48 18.31 -20.77 16.42
CA LEU A 48 18.18 -20.01 15.17
C LEU A 48 17.82 -20.92 13.99
N MET A 49 18.40 -22.12 13.93
CA MET A 49 18.02 -23.15 12.96
C MET A 49 16.54 -23.55 13.07
N GLN A 50 16.01 -23.63 14.30
CA GLN A 50 14.60 -23.93 14.54
C GLN A 50 13.69 -22.77 14.09
N VAL A 51 14.10 -21.51 14.31
CA VAL A 51 13.38 -20.33 13.80
C VAL A 51 13.40 -20.28 12.26
N VAL A 52 14.54 -20.59 11.62
CA VAL A 52 14.65 -20.67 10.15
C VAL A 52 13.79 -21.79 9.58
N GLN A 53 13.77 -22.98 10.20
CA GLN A 53 12.88 -24.07 9.79
C GLN A 53 11.39 -23.74 9.98
N THR A 54 11.05 -22.98 11.02
CA THR A 54 9.68 -22.54 11.26
C THR A 54 9.26 -21.46 10.24
N GLN A 55 10.18 -20.59 9.85
CA GLN A 55 9.97 -19.60 8.78
C GLN A 55 9.85 -20.25 7.39
N GLN A 56 10.52 -21.37 7.15
CA GLN A 56 10.47 -22.09 5.88
C GLN A 56 9.21 -22.96 5.71
N ARG A 57 8.42 -23.17 6.78
CA ARG A 57 7.08 -23.78 6.73
C ARG A 57 5.96 -22.77 6.48
N SER A 58 6.26 -21.47 6.48
CA SER A 58 5.39 -20.50 5.84
C SER A 58 5.56 -20.67 4.33
N ALA A 59 4.70 -21.49 3.72
CA ALA A 59 4.57 -21.52 2.27
C ALA A 59 4.57 -20.08 1.74
N PRO A 60 5.22 -19.79 0.60
CA PRO A 60 5.05 -18.49 -0.02
C PRO A 60 3.55 -18.32 -0.24
N ALA A 61 2.91 -17.43 0.53
CA ALA A 61 1.60 -16.95 0.17
C ALA A 61 1.75 -16.47 -1.28
N PRO A 62 0.90 -16.96 -2.21
CA PRO A 62 1.04 -16.58 -3.60
C PRO A 62 1.14 -15.06 -3.63
N THR A 63 2.19 -14.54 -4.25
CA THR A 63 2.10 -13.22 -4.85
C THR A 63 0.96 -13.35 -5.83
N THR A 64 -0.26 -13.05 -5.39
CA THR A 64 -1.40 -12.85 -6.27
C THR A 64 -0.93 -11.75 -7.19
N GLY A 65 -0.54 -12.14 -8.41
CA GLY A 65 -0.27 -11.22 -9.47
C GLY A 65 -1.49 -10.30 -9.57
N ARG A 66 -1.21 -9.01 -9.72
CA ARG A 66 -2.26 -8.00 -9.87
C ARG A 66 -3.23 -8.47 -10.95
N THR A 67 -4.50 -8.59 -10.58
CA THR A 67 -5.53 -9.08 -11.49
C THR A 67 -5.93 -7.98 -12.48
N GLU A 68 -6.42 -8.36 -13.66
CA GLU A 68 -6.95 -7.39 -14.63
C GLU A 68 -8.09 -6.55 -14.02
N LEU A 69 -8.90 -7.15 -13.14
CA LEU A 69 -9.97 -6.48 -12.41
C LEU A 69 -9.42 -5.40 -11.46
N GLU A 70 -8.37 -5.71 -10.71
CA GLU A 70 -7.71 -4.74 -9.82
C GLU A 70 -7.08 -3.59 -10.60
N ASP A 71 -6.57 -3.85 -11.82
CA ASP A 71 -6.07 -2.80 -12.70
C ASP A 71 -7.19 -1.93 -13.24
N GLU A 72 -8.32 -2.52 -13.64
CA GLU A 72 -9.49 -1.76 -14.08
C GLU A 72 -10.04 -0.86 -12.96
N GLN A 73 -10.13 -1.38 -11.73
CA GLN A 73 -10.54 -0.61 -10.55
C GLN A 73 -9.56 0.54 -10.26
N SER A 74 -8.25 0.28 -10.34
CA SER A 74 -7.23 1.31 -10.15
C SER A 74 -7.36 2.44 -11.18
N GLN A 75 -7.57 2.11 -12.45
CA GLN A 75 -7.78 3.09 -13.50
C GLN A 75 -9.07 3.89 -13.29
N PHE A 76 -10.15 3.22 -12.92
CA PHE A 76 -11.42 3.88 -12.58
C PHE A 76 -11.22 4.92 -11.47
N VAL A 77 -10.55 4.53 -10.37
CA VAL A 77 -10.27 5.44 -9.27
C VAL A 77 -9.36 6.61 -9.70
N ALA A 78 -8.37 6.35 -10.55
CA ALA A 78 -7.51 7.41 -11.10
C ALA A 78 -8.28 8.41 -11.98
N VAL A 79 -9.28 7.96 -12.75
CA VAL A 79 -10.19 8.84 -13.51
C VAL A 79 -11.07 9.66 -12.57
N VAL A 80 -11.63 9.04 -11.53
CA VAL A 80 -12.46 9.75 -10.54
C VAL A 80 -11.63 10.82 -9.81
N LEU A 81 -10.37 10.52 -9.49
CA LEU A 81 -9.47 11.52 -8.89
C LEU A 81 -9.21 12.69 -9.85
N ALA A 82 -8.95 12.42 -11.13
CA ALA A 82 -8.76 13.47 -12.14
C ALA A 82 -10.00 14.37 -12.28
N ASP A 83 -11.20 13.78 -12.31
CA ASP A 83 -12.44 14.55 -12.36
C ASP A 83 -12.64 15.42 -11.11
N THR A 84 -12.25 14.88 -9.94
CA THR A 84 -12.31 15.58 -8.67
C THR A 84 -11.35 16.78 -8.67
N GLU A 85 -10.11 16.58 -9.11
CA GLU A 85 -9.11 17.63 -9.29
C GLU A 85 -9.63 18.72 -10.24
N ASP A 86 -10.08 18.36 -11.44
CA ASP A 86 -10.57 19.31 -12.44
C ASP A 86 -11.76 20.13 -11.90
N THR A 87 -12.71 19.46 -11.23
CA THR A 87 -13.89 20.11 -10.63
C THR A 87 -13.50 21.09 -9.52
N TRP A 88 -12.67 20.66 -8.57
CA TRP A 88 -12.33 21.49 -7.41
C TRP A 88 -11.37 22.63 -7.76
N ASN A 89 -10.47 22.43 -8.72
CA ASN A 89 -9.67 23.53 -9.27
C ASN A 89 -10.55 24.64 -9.84
N GLU A 90 -11.59 24.29 -10.60
CA GLU A 90 -12.52 25.29 -11.13
C GLU A 90 -13.26 26.04 -10.01
N VAL A 91 -13.79 25.31 -9.03
CA VAL A 91 -14.54 25.88 -7.90
C VAL A 91 -13.66 26.81 -7.07
N PHE A 92 -12.45 26.40 -6.70
CA PHE A 92 -11.53 27.20 -5.88
C PHE A 92 -11.06 28.44 -6.64
N ARG A 93 -10.75 28.31 -7.93
CA ARG A 93 -10.36 29.44 -8.78
C ARG A 93 -11.47 30.51 -8.83
N LYS A 94 -12.74 30.10 -8.94
CA LYS A 94 -13.89 31.04 -8.87
C LYS A 94 -14.01 31.74 -7.52
N ALA A 95 -13.55 31.10 -6.44
CA ALA A 95 -13.51 31.66 -5.10
C ALA A 95 -12.22 32.47 -4.80
N GLY A 96 -11.34 32.67 -5.79
CA GLY A 96 -10.06 33.37 -5.61
C GLY A 96 -9.06 32.61 -4.73
N ARG A 97 -9.13 31.29 -4.72
CA ARG A 97 -8.25 30.40 -3.94
C ARG A 97 -7.62 29.34 -4.84
N ASP A 98 -6.56 28.73 -4.35
CA ASP A 98 -5.94 27.57 -4.99
C ASP A 98 -6.40 26.28 -4.31
N TYR A 99 -6.78 25.30 -5.11
CA TYR A 99 -7.06 23.95 -4.62
C TYR A 99 -5.75 23.17 -4.49
N ARG A 100 -5.56 22.51 -3.35
CA ARG A 100 -4.41 21.62 -3.15
C ARG A 100 -4.82 20.20 -3.50
N GLU A 101 -4.34 19.73 -4.64
CA GLU A 101 -4.61 18.38 -5.12
C GLU A 101 -4.07 17.33 -4.14
N PRO A 102 -4.89 16.33 -3.74
CA PRO A 102 -4.47 15.30 -2.80
C PRO A 102 -3.65 14.22 -3.52
N ASN A 103 -2.72 13.61 -2.78
CA ASN A 103 -2.09 12.37 -3.25
C ASN A 103 -2.91 11.18 -2.75
N LEU A 104 -3.29 10.30 -3.66
CA LEU A 104 -4.02 9.08 -3.37
C LEU A 104 -3.07 7.89 -3.30
N VAL A 105 -3.13 7.12 -2.23
CA VAL A 105 -2.39 5.88 -2.06
C VAL A 105 -3.34 4.70 -2.17
N LEU A 106 -3.09 3.84 -3.16
CA LEU A 106 -3.76 2.55 -3.28
C LEU A 106 -2.96 1.50 -2.52
N PHE A 107 -3.60 0.69 -1.67
CA PHE A 107 -2.94 -0.35 -0.89
C PHE A 107 -3.76 -1.64 -0.82
N SER A 108 -3.16 -2.70 -0.25
CA SER A 108 -3.79 -4.01 -0.06
C SER A 108 -3.56 -4.52 1.36
N GLY A 109 -4.64 -4.75 2.11
CA GLY A 109 -4.66 -5.34 3.45
C GLY A 109 -4.22 -4.38 4.56
N SER A 110 -3.02 -3.80 4.45
CA SER A 110 -2.52 -2.83 5.44
C SER A 110 -1.54 -1.82 4.86
N VAL A 111 -1.45 -0.66 5.50
CA VAL A 111 -0.56 0.43 5.09
C VAL A 111 -0.02 1.17 6.31
N ARG A 112 1.22 1.68 6.21
CA ARG A 112 1.78 2.63 7.16
C ARG A 112 1.70 4.03 6.56
N SER A 113 0.94 4.90 7.22
CA SER A 113 0.84 6.34 6.93
C SER A 113 1.66 7.14 7.94
N ALA A 114 1.76 8.46 7.76
CA ALA A 114 2.31 9.35 8.78
C ALA A 114 1.46 9.40 10.06
N CYS A 115 0.18 9.01 9.98
CA CYS A 115 -0.74 8.94 11.12
C CYS A 115 -0.66 7.59 11.87
N GLY A 116 0.15 6.64 11.37
CA GLY A 116 0.35 5.33 11.98
C GLY A 116 -0.02 4.17 11.05
N PHE A 117 -0.17 3.00 11.64
CA PHE A 117 -0.55 1.77 10.94
C PHE A 117 -2.07 1.70 10.76
N ALA A 118 -2.53 1.38 9.56
CA ALA A 118 -3.92 1.24 9.20
C ALA A 118 -4.18 -0.08 8.45
N GLN A 119 -5.40 -0.57 8.55
CA GLN A 119 -5.86 -1.82 7.94
C GLN A 119 -7.03 -1.56 6.99
N ALA A 120 -7.15 -2.37 5.94
CA ALA A 120 -8.20 -2.26 4.92
C ALA A 120 -9.62 -2.30 5.51
N ALA A 121 -9.83 -3.07 6.59
CA ALA A 121 -11.12 -3.20 7.27
C ALA A 121 -11.66 -1.88 7.87
N MET A 122 -10.83 -0.84 7.98
CA MET A 122 -11.24 0.48 8.48
C MET A 122 -11.84 1.37 7.39
N GLY A 123 -11.77 0.95 6.12
CA GLY A 123 -12.22 1.70 4.96
C GLY A 123 -11.25 2.82 4.53
N PRO A 124 -11.63 3.62 3.52
CA PRO A 124 -10.87 4.77 3.07
C PRO A 124 -10.63 5.81 4.17
N PHE A 125 -9.44 6.41 4.20
CA PHE A 125 -9.12 7.45 5.18
C PHE A 125 -8.19 8.52 4.62
N TYR A 126 -8.19 9.69 5.27
CA TYR A 126 -7.25 10.79 5.02
C TYR A 126 -6.30 10.94 6.20
N CYS A 127 -4.99 11.10 5.93
CA CYS A 127 -4.01 11.42 6.96
C CYS A 127 -3.53 12.87 6.82
N PRO A 128 -3.83 13.76 7.80
CA PRO A 128 -3.39 15.15 7.73
C PRO A 128 -1.87 15.35 7.77
N ALA A 129 -1.13 14.41 8.36
CA ALA A 129 0.32 14.54 8.57
C ALA A 129 1.15 14.34 7.27
N ASP A 130 0.66 13.54 6.32
CA ASP A 130 1.26 13.39 4.98
C ASP A 130 0.37 13.95 3.86
N GLN A 131 -0.83 14.42 4.21
CA GLN A 131 -1.83 14.98 3.31
C GLN A 131 -2.23 14.02 2.19
N LYS A 132 -2.31 12.72 2.51
CA LYS A 132 -2.70 11.67 1.56
C LYS A 132 -4.04 11.04 1.89
N VAL A 133 -4.74 10.65 0.83
CA VAL A 133 -5.92 9.80 0.89
C VAL A 133 -5.46 8.35 0.69
N TYR A 134 -6.02 7.42 1.42
CA TYR A 134 -5.68 6.00 1.37
C TYR A 134 -6.92 5.19 1.04
N ILE A 135 -6.84 4.34 0.01
CA ILE A 135 -7.93 3.48 -0.42
C ILE A 135 -7.39 2.07 -0.64
N ASP A 136 -8.06 1.09 -0.03
CA ASP A 136 -7.89 -0.31 -0.36
C ASP A 136 -8.94 -0.72 -1.40
N LEU A 137 -8.52 -1.29 -2.53
CA LEU A 137 -9.45 -1.63 -3.60
C LEU A 137 -10.29 -2.89 -3.31
N SER A 138 -9.89 -3.74 -2.35
CA SER A 138 -10.68 -4.90 -1.95
C SER A 138 -12.06 -4.52 -1.40
N PHE A 139 -12.20 -3.31 -0.84
CA PHE A 139 -13.48 -2.77 -0.41
C PHE A 139 -14.51 -2.67 -1.55
N TYR A 140 -14.08 -2.46 -2.80
CA TYR A 140 -15.00 -2.41 -3.94
C TYR A 140 -15.55 -3.79 -4.31
N THR A 141 -14.84 -4.88 -3.97
CA THR A 141 -15.38 -6.23 -4.11
C THR A 141 -16.51 -6.46 -3.11
N ASP A 142 -16.40 -5.92 -1.89
CA ASP A 142 -17.44 -6.03 -0.86
C ASP A 142 -18.74 -5.30 -1.25
N LEU A 143 -18.64 -4.20 -2.00
CA LEU A 143 -19.77 -3.39 -2.46
C LEU A 143 -20.55 -3.96 -3.66
N GLN A 144 -20.10 -5.06 -4.27
CA GLN A 144 -20.76 -5.65 -5.46
C GLN A 144 -21.91 -6.61 -5.12
N ASN A 145 -22.20 -6.82 -3.84
CA ASN A 145 -23.29 -7.65 -3.33
C ASN A 145 -24.44 -6.80 -2.75
#